data_AF-A0A7X6M2T7-F1
#
_entry.id   AF-A0A7X6M2T7-F1
#
_cell.length_a   1.000
_cell.length_b   1.000
_cell.length_c   1.000
_cell.angle_alpha   90.00
_cell.angle_beta   90.00
_cell.angle_gamma   90.00
#
_symmetry.space_group_name_H-M   'P 1'
#
loop_
_entity.id
_entity.type
_entity.pdbx_description
1 polymer ?
#
loop_
_entity_poly.entity_id
_entity_poly.type
_entity_poly.pdbx_seq_one_letter_code
_entity_poly.pdbx_strand_id
1 'polypeptide(L)'
;MITCATTDSDSMGLLAHAVDIPVVDGLYAQGDLIVVPLSLLGPVTPAPYGTRIPVPARGIEVLRGGAGGNPHTLVAEPGTCWWTPDVLDPEGLALGIFRADAVAYLMHPEHGATGSVPGEYVIRRQREFTRAHSHLVAD
;
A
#
# COMPACT_ATOMS: atom_id res chain seq x y z
N MET A 1 -28.70 16.08 9.12
CA MET A 1 -29.61 15.54 10.15
C MET A 1 -30.66 14.71 9.42
N ILE A 2 -30.52 13.39 9.39
CA ILE A 2 -31.51 12.46 8.84
C ILE A 2 -31.56 11.27 9.79
N THR A 3 -32.76 11.00 10.31
CA THR A 3 -33.07 9.92 11.27
C THR A 3 -33.30 8.59 10.55
N CYS A 4 -32.86 7.50 11.16
CA CYS A 4 -33.00 6.12 10.67
C CYS A 4 -34.30 5.49 11.16
N ALA A 5 -34.96 4.68 10.34
CA ALA A 5 -36.04 3.77 10.74
C ALA A 5 -35.49 2.34 10.79
N THR A 6 -35.73 1.68 11.92
CA THR A 6 -35.25 0.34 12.31
C THR A 6 -36.13 -0.80 11.81
N THR A 7 -35.52 -1.92 11.42
CA THR A 7 -35.81 -3.32 11.84
C THR A 7 -34.81 -4.24 11.12
N ASP A 8 -33.79 -4.79 11.77
CA ASP A 8 -33.74 -5.96 12.67
C ASP A 8 -33.46 -7.28 11.93
N SER A 9 -32.22 -7.76 12.03
CA SER A 9 -31.85 -9.18 12.06
C SER A 9 -30.38 -9.28 12.52
N ASP A 10 -30.23 -9.73 13.75
CA ASP A 10 -29.03 -9.75 14.56
C ASP A 10 -28.05 -10.86 14.14
N SER A 11 -26.88 -10.48 13.63
CA SER A 11 -25.61 -11.17 13.95
C SER A 11 -24.43 -10.23 13.68
N MET A 12 -23.93 -9.66 14.77
CA MET A 12 -22.69 -8.88 14.86
C MET A 12 -22.69 -7.55 14.11
N GLY A 13 -23.34 -6.57 14.72
CA GLY A 13 -22.98 -5.17 14.56
C GLY A 13 -21.49 -4.97 14.83
N LEU A 14 -20.68 -4.92 13.77
CA LEU A 14 -19.47 -4.13 13.80
C LEU A 14 -19.95 -2.68 13.75
N LEU A 15 -20.06 -2.11 14.94
CA LEU A 15 -20.29 -0.69 15.18
C LEU A 15 -19.60 0.13 14.10
N ALA A 16 -20.34 1.05 13.48
CA ALA A 16 -19.79 2.14 12.69
C ALA A 16 -18.98 3.07 13.62
N HIS A 17 -17.86 2.58 14.14
CA HIS A 17 -16.81 3.41 14.66
C HIS A 17 -16.02 3.88 13.45
N ALA A 18 -15.92 5.19 13.28
CA ALA A 18 -14.85 5.75 12.47
C ALA A 18 -13.54 5.23 13.06
N VAL A 19 -12.92 4.27 12.38
CA VAL A 19 -11.57 3.84 12.72
C VAL A 19 -10.67 4.95 12.19
N ASP A 20 -9.92 5.59 13.09
CA ASP A 20 -8.89 6.54 12.69
C ASP A 20 -7.81 5.75 11.96
N ILE A 21 -7.75 5.90 10.64
CA ILE A 21 -6.70 5.32 9.82
C ILE A 21 -5.46 6.20 9.95
N PRO A 22 -4.30 5.70 10.42
CA PRO A 22 -3.10 6.50 10.53
C PRO A 22 -2.68 7.01 9.15
N VAL A 23 -2.38 8.31 9.06
CA VAL A 23 -1.79 8.92 7.85
C VAL A 23 -0.39 9.38 8.20
N VAL A 24 0.60 8.86 7.48
CA VAL A 24 2.02 9.04 7.73
C VAL A 24 2.61 10.01 6.70
N ASP A 25 3.39 10.98 7.20
CA ASP A 25 4.28 11.82 6.41
C ASP A 25 5.71 11.32 6.59
N GLY A 26 6.09 10.32 5.77
CA GLY A 26 7.37 9.64 5.89
C GLY A 26 7.33 8.19 5.44
N LEU A 27 8.32 7.42 5.89
CA LEU A 27 8.38 5.98 5.64
C LEU A 27 7.63 5.19 6.71
N TYR A 28 7.07 4.05 6.33
CA TYR A 28 6.46 3.10 7.25
C TYR A 28 6.55 1.67 6.69
N ALA A 29 6.49 0.69 7.58
CA ALA A 29 6.37 -0.72 7.23
C ALA A 29 4.94 -1.22 7.49
N GLN A 30 4.50 -2.17 6.69
CA GLN A 30 3.25 -2.89 6.87
C GLN A 30 3.49 -4.33 6.42
N GLY A 31 3.52 -5.25 7.39
CA GLY A 31 3.84 -6.64 7.12
C GLY A 31 5.22 -6.81 6.46
N ASP A 32 5.23 -7.49 5.32
CA ASP A 32 6.41 -7.73 4.48
C ASP A 32 6.78 -6.56 3.54
N LEU A 33 6.03 -5.47 3.57
CA LEU A 33 6.25 -4.27 2.77
C LEU A 33 6.78 -3.09 3.57
N ILE A 34 7.56 -2.26 2.88
CA ILE A 34 7.93 -0.93 3.35
C ILE A 34 7.59 0.11 2.26
N VAL A 35 6.96 1.19 2.69
CA VAL A 35 6.67 2.37 1.87
C VAL A 35 7.68 3.45 2.22
N VAL A 36 8.39 3.94 1.21
CA VAL A 36 9.49 4.90 1.39
C VAL A 36 9.27 6.09 0.46
N PRO A 37 9.29 7.34 0.96
CA PRO A 37 9.30 8.52 0.08
C PRO A 37 10.41 8.41 -0.96
N LEU A 38 10.09 8.63 -2.23
CA LEU A 38 11.02 8.45 -3.34
C LEU A 38 12.26 9.36 -3.19
N SER A 39 12.09 10.55 -2.61
CA SER A 39 13.17 11.50 -2.31
C SER A 39 14.24 10.96 -1.36
N LEU A 40 13.94 9.92 -0.57
CA LEU A 40 14.89 9.25 0.32
C LEU A 40 15.65 8.11 -0.39
N LEU A 41 15.26 7.75 -1.62
CA LEU A 41 15.87 6.69 -2.42
C LEU A 41 16.56 7.30 -3.65
N GLY A 42 17.89 7.16 -3.73
CA GLY A 42 18.67 7.66 -4.86
C GLY A 42 18.52 6.90 -6.19
N PRO A 43 18.47 5.55 -6.21
CA PRO A 43 18.61 4.80 -7.47
C PRO A 43 17.32 4.21 -8.06
N VAL A 44 16.16 4.33 -7.40
CA VAL A 44 14.91 3.73 -7.89
C VAL A 44 14.26 4.67 -8.89
N THR A 45 14.08 4.23 -10.13
CA THR A 45 13.47 5.05 -11.19
C THR A 45 12.46 4.26 -12.02
N PRO A 46 11.44 4.89 -12.63
CA PRO A 46 10.60 4.23 -13.61
C PRO A 46 11.43 3.65 -14.76
N ALA A 47 11.10 2.44 -15.22
CA ALA A 47 11.71 1.90 -16.42
C ALA A 47 11.43 2.81 -17.64
N PRO A 48 12.32 2.88 -18.66
CA PRO A 48 12.16 3.77 -19.82
C PRO A 48 10.84 3.65 -20.59
N TYR A 49 10.16 2.51 -20.47
CA TYR A 49 8.84 2.24 -21.08
C TYR A 49 7.79 1.82 -20.03
N GLY A 50 8.08 2.06 -18.75
CA GLY A 50 7.17 1.75 -17.65
C GLY A 50 5.90 2.57 -17.79
N THR A 51 4.76 1.89 -17.85
CA THR A 51 3.47 2.57 -17.99
C THR A 51 2.95 2.94 -16.62
N ARG A 52 2.67 4.22 -16.43
CA ARG A 52 1.97 4.74 -15.27
C ARG A 52 0.46 4.50 -15.45
N ILE A 53 -0.16 3.78 -14.53
CA ILE A 53 -1.58 3.45 -14.56
C ILE A 53 -2.34 4.13 -13.42
N PRO A 54 -3.55 4.66 -13.64
CA PRO A 54 -4.35 5.21 -12.55
C PRO A 54 -4.75 4.09 -11.59
N VAL A 55 -4.75 4.37 -10.28
CA VAL A 55 -5.31 3.47 -9.27
C VAL A 55 -6.84 3.53 -9.40
N PRO A 56 -7.52 2.42 -9.76
CA PRO A 56 -8.97 2.40 -9.86
C PRO A 56 -9.61 2.36 -8.46
N ALA A 57 -10.92 2.62 -8.37
CA ALA A 57 -11.67 2.57 -7.10
C ALA A 57 -11.53 1.24 -6.34
N ARG A 58 -11.34 0.13 -7.05
CA ARG A 58 -11.11 -1.21 -6.47
C ARG A 58 -9.70 -1.43 -5.91
N GLY A 59 -8.79 -0.48 -6.11
CA GLY A 59 -7.37 -0.59 -5.78
C GLY A 59 -6.54 -1.43 -6.76
N ILE A 60 -5.24 -1.52 -6.45
CA ILE A 60 -4.26 -2.35 -7.15
C ILE A 60 -3.59 -3.25 -6.11
N GLU A 61 -3.64 -4.56 -6.31
CA GLU A 61 -2.82 -5.50 -5.53
C GLU A 61 -1.35 -5.33 -5.94
N VAL A 62 -0.53 -4.78 -5.03
CA VAL A 62 0.89 -4.48 -5.28
C VAL A 62 1.78 -5.68 -4.98
N LEU A 63 1.34 -6.54 -4.06
CA LEU A 63 1.92 -7.84 -3.81
C LEU A 63 0.77 -8.85 -3.72
N ARG A 64 0.72 -9.78 -4.68
CA ARG A 64 -0.20 -10.91 -4.57
C ARG A 64 0.30 -11.81 -3.46
N GLY A 65 -0.58 -12.15 -2.53
CA GLY A 65 -0.32 -13.28 -1.66
C GLY A 65 -0.09 -14.53 -2.50
N GLY A 66 0.89 -15.33 -2.11
CA GLY A 66 1.17 -16.62 -2.74
C GLY A 66 0.04 -17.63 -2.49
N ALA A 67 0.38 -18.87 -2.14
CA ALA A 67 -0.57 -19.94 -1.84
C ALA A 67 -1.44 -19.67 -0.59
N GLY A 68 -2.35 -18.69 -0.66
CA GLY A 68 -3.29 -18.33 0.41
C GLY A 68 -2.91 -17.10 1.23
N GLY A 69 -1.85 -16.35 0.87
CA GLY A 69 -1.52 -15.09 1.54
C GLY A 69 -2.53 -13.99 1.21
N ASN A 70 -2.76 -13.08 2.13
CA ASN A 70 -3.62 -11.92 1.90
C ASN A 70 -2.88 -10.85 1.07
N PRO A 71 -3.49 -10.25 0.04
CA PRO A 71 -2.79 -9.30 -0.81
C PRO A 71 -2.65 -7.93 -0.14
N HIS A 72 -1.50 -7.29 -0.34
CA HIS A 72 -1.34 -5.86 -0.08
C HIS A 72 -1.96 -5.06 -1.24
N THR A 73 -2.90 -4.17 -0.92
CA THR A 73 -3.67 -3.41 -1.91
C THR A 73 -3.46 -1.92 -1.75
N LEU A 74 -2.98 -1.25 -2.80
CA LEU A 74 -2.94 0.21 -2.89
C LEU A 74 -4.31 0.74 -3.31
N VAL A 75 -4.92 1.56 -2.47
CA VAL A 75 -6.24 2.16 -2.65
C VAL A 75 -6.12 3.68 -2.56
N ALA A 76 -6.84 4.39 -3.43
CA ALA A 76 -6.91 5.84 -3.39
C ALA A 76 -8.20 6.32 -4.04
N GLU A 77 -8.56 7.58 -3.78
CA GLU A 77 -9.64 8.24 -4.50
C GLU A 77 -9.37 8.23 -6.02
N PRO A 78 -10.34 7.84 -6.86
CA PRO A 78 -10.14 7.77 -8.30
C PRO A 78 -9.62 9.08 -8.90
N GLY A 79 -8.57 8.99 -9.71
CA GLY A 79 -7.95 10.15 -10.36
C GLY A 79 -6.95 10.92 -9.49
N THR A 80 -6.70 10.48 -8.25
CA THR A 80 -5.74 11.13 -7.34
C THR A 80 -4.45 10.35 -7.15
N CYS A 81 -4.39 9.08 -7.57
CA CYS A 81 -3.20 8.25 -7.43
C CYS A 81 -2.92 7.45 -8.69
N TRP A 82 -1.64 7.21 -8.94
CA TRP A 82 -1.16 6.43 -10.07
C TRP A 82 -0.02 5.53 -9.63
N TRP A 83 0.01 4.32 -10.19
CA TRP A 83 0.97 3.27 -9.93
C TRP A 83 1.85 3.03 -11.15
N THR A 84 3.13 2.77 -10.91
CA THR A 84 4.14 2.42 -11.91
C THR A 84 4.86 1.16 -11.43
N PRO A 85 4.47 -0.05 -11.89
CA PRO A 85 5.05 -1.31 -11.43
C PRO A 85 6.47 -1.54 -11.96
N ASP A 86 6.74 -1.14 -13.20
CA ASP A 86 8.02 -1.42 -13.86
C ASP A 86 9.05 -0.36 -13.47
N VAL A 87 9.88 -0.68 -12.48
CA VAL A 87 10.94 0.20 -11.95
C VAL A 87 12.30 -0.46 -12.03
N LEU A 88 13.32 0.36 -12.24
CA LEU A 88 14.72 -0.01 -12.10
C LEU A 88 15.11 0.20 -10.64
N ASP A 89 15.38 -0.89 -9.92
CA ASP A 89 15.88 -0.87 -8.54
C ASP A 89 17.12 -1.79 -8.45
N PRO A 90 18.33 -1.27 -8.19
CA PRO A 90 19.54 -2.08 -8.07
C PRO A 90 19.47 -3.15 -6.97
N GLU A 91 18.64 -2.98 -5.95
CA GLU A 91 18.49 -3.99 -4.89
C GLU A 91 17.45 -5.06 -5.25
N GLY A 92 16.63 -4.83 -6.28
CA GLY A 92 15.57 -5.74 -6.71
C GLY A 92 14.44 -5.93 -5.70
N LEU A 93 14.20 -4.95 -4.82
CA LEU A 93 13.18 -5.03 -3.77
C LEU A 93 11.92 -4.22 -4.11
N ALA A 94 12.04 -3.21 -4.96
CA ALA A 94 10.92 -2.36 -5.34
C ALA A 94 9.88 -3.14 -6.17
N LEU A 95 8.62 -3.01 -5.76
CA LEU A 95 7.46 -3.52 -6.48
C LEU A 95 6.90 -2.47 -7.44
N GLY A 96 7.18 -1.19 -7.17
CA GLY A 96 6.81 -0.07 -8.03
C GLY A 96 6.80 1.26 -7.27
N ILE A 97 6.49 2.32 -8.01
CA ILE A 97 6.33 3.68 -7.52
C ILE A 97 4.85 4.06 -7.56
N PHE A 98 4.34 4.73 -6.54
CA PHE A 98 3.10 5.50 -6.67
C PHE A 98 3.32 7.00 -6.49
N ARG A 99 2.59 7.80 -7.26
CA ARG A 99 2.42 9.24 -7.04
C ARG A 99 0.98 9.49 -6.64
N ALA A 100 0.77 10.18 -5.52
CA ALA A 100 -0.53 10.54 -5.01
C ALA A 100 -0.67 12.07 -4.84
N ASP A 101 -1.78 12.62 -5.32
CA ASP A 101 -2.20 14.02 -5.14
C ASP A 101 -3.15 14.17 -3.93
N ALA A 102 -3.68 13.07 -3.41
CA ALA A 102 -4.47 12.96 -2.17
C ALA A 102 -3.91 11.82 -1.30
N VAL A 103 -4.51 11.55 -0.13
CA VAL A 103 -4.09 10.41 0.71
C VAL A 103 -4.32 9.10 -0.04
N ALA A 104 -3.27 8.29 -0.15
CA ALA A 104 -3.33 6.93 -0.68
C ALA A 104 -3.08 5.93 0.45
N TYR A 105 -3.85 4.86 0.49
CA TYR A 105 -3.83 3.86 1.56
C TYR A 105 -3.24 2.55 1.06
N LEU A 106 -2.33 1.98 1.84
CA LEU A 106 -1.93 0.58 1.71
C LEU A 106 -2.80 -0.25 2.66
N MET A 107 -3.55 -1.21 2.13
CA MET A 107 -4.46 -2.05 2.88
C MET A 107 -3.96 -3.50 2.91
N HIS A 108 -4.05 -4.13 4.07
CA HIS A 108 -3.84 -5.56 4.27
C HIS A 108 -4.89 -6.09 5.26
N PRO A 109 -5.57 -7.22 4.98
CA PRO A 109 -6.59 -7.80 5.87
C PRO A 109 -6.16 -7.96 7.33
N GLU A 110 -4.88 -8.24 7.58
CA GLU A 110 -4.37 -8.48 8.94
C GLU A 110 -3.79 -7.22 9.60
N HIS A 111 -3.25 -6.28 8.81
CA HIS A 111 -2.58 -5.08 9.33
C HIS A 111 -3.46 -3.83 9.28
N GLY A 112 -4.65 -3.93 8.69
CA GLY A 112 -5.53 -2.80 8.47
C GLY A 112 -5.04 -1.90 7.33
N ALA A 113 -5.19 -0.58 7.51
CA ALA A 113 -4.80 0.41 6.51
C ALA A 113 -3.80 1.40 7.10
N THR A 114 -2.82 1.80 6.29
CA THR A 114 -1.94 2.94 6.57
C THR A 114 -1.98 3.91 5.39
N GLY A 115 -2.24 5.18 5.67
CA GLY A 115 -2.29 6.26 4.70
C GLY A 115 -0.93 6.91 4.49
N SER A 116 -0.66 7.34 3.27
CA SER A 116 0.48 8.19 2.91
C SER A 116 -0.05 9.56 2.52
N VAL A 117 0.54 10.63 3.03
CA VAL A 117 0.22 12.00 2.56
C VAL A 117 0.53 12.16 1.06
N PRO A 118 -0.02 13.18 0.36
CA PRO A 118 0.33 13.43 -1.05
C PRO A 118 1.83 13.48 -1.29
N GLY A 119 2.31 12.83 -2.36
CA GLY A 119 3.74 12.70 -2.64
C GLY A 119 4.07 11.55 -3.60
N GLU A 120 5.36 11.26 -3.73
CA GLU A 120 5.88 10.12 -4.51
C GLU A 120 6.61 9.14 -3.60
N TYR A 121 6.28 7.86 -3.75
CA TYR A 121 6.73 6.80 -2.85
C TYR A 121 7.07 5.54 -3.63
N VAL A 122 8.02 4.78 -3.11
CA VAL A 122 8.32 3.41 -3.56
C VAL A 122 7.71 2.44 -2.56
N ILE A 123 7.02 1.42 -3.08
CA ILE A 123 6.64 0.24 -2.30
C ILE A 123 7.70 -0.84 -2.56
N ARG A 124 8.29 -1.39 -1.50
CA ARG A 124 9.35 -2.40 -1.59
C ARG A 124 9.05 -3.58 -0.67
N ARG A 125 9.51 -4.76 -1.06
CA ARG A 125 9.62 -5.90 -0.13
C ARG A 125 10.72 -5.65 0.89
N GLN A 126 10.53 -6.17 2.09
CA GLN A 126 11.56 -6.16 3.12
C GLN A 126 12.48 -7.37 3.01
N ARG A 127 13.73 -7.19 3.44
CA ARG A 127 14.75 -8.25 3.48
C ARG A 127 15.48 -8.18 4.81
N GLU A 128 15.61 -9.32 5.45
CA GLU A 128 16.40 -9.49 6.66
C GLU A 128 17.77 -10.08 6.34
N PHE A 129 18.77 -9.67 7.13
CA PHE A 129 20.13 -10.18 7.04
C PHE A 129 20.49 -10.90 8.33
N THR A 130 20.89 -12.15 8.20
CA THR A 130 21.58 -12.90 9.24
C THR A 130 23.07 -12.94 8.92
N ARG A 131 23.90 -13.42 9.85
CA ARG A 131 25.34 -13.59 9.62
C ARG A 131 25.69 -14.46 8.40
N ALA A 132 24.80 -15.34 7.96
CA ALA A 132 25.07 -16.33 6.91
C ALA A 132 24.16 -16.21 5.68
N HIS A 133 22.95 -15.64 5.81
CA HIS A 133 21.94 -15.63 4.74
C HIS A 133 21.12 -14.35 4.76
N SER A 134 20.58 -13.98 3.59
CA SER A 134 19.51 -13.00 3.46
C SER A 134 18.25 -13.68 2.93
N HIS A 135 17.10 -13.25 3.43
CA HIS A 135 15.80 -13.74 2.96
C HIS A 135 14.78 -12.60 2.98
N LEU A 136 13.78 -12.70 2.09
CA LEU A 136 12.66 -11.76 2.11
C LEU A 136 11.82 -12.01 3.35
N VAL A 137 11.35 -10.94 3.97
CA VAL A 137 10.28 -11.01 4.98
C VAL A 137 9.02 -11.50 4.27
N ALA A 138 8.22 -12.31 4.96
CA ALA A 138 6.94 -12.79 4.49
C ALA A 138 5.94 -12.68 5.64
N ASP A 139 4.72 -12.24 5.30
CA ASP A 139 3.55 -12.29 6.18
C ASP A 139 2.99 -13.71 6.31
#